data_AF-A0AA87J8U7-F1
#
_entry.id   AF-A0AA87J8U7-F1
#
_cell.length_a   1.000
_cell.length_b   1.000
_cell.length_c   1.000
_cell.angle_alpha   90.00
_cell.angle_beta   90.00
_cell.angle_gamma   90.00
#
_symmetry.space_group_name_H-M   'P 1'
#
loop_
_entity.id
_entity.type
_entity.pdbx_description
1 polymer ?
#
loop_
_entity_poly.entity_id
_entity_poly.type
_entity_poly.pdbx_seq_one_letter_code
_entity_poly.pdbx_strand_id
1 'polypeptide(L)'
;MNDRWLGTPPSVIIPRLQTLLADLEQLAAPGGHAAPNDVVTIRNCMLASRSVPCLIGEFSGHPSIKDGPAITSELFYLDRKRKLARTLSRWYRFDQGLLDI
;
A
#
# COMPACT_ATOMS: atom_id res chain seq x y z
N MET A 1 14.10 -15.11 2.16
CA MET A 1 13.28 -14.42 3.18
C MET A 1 12.64 -13.21 2.52
N ASN A 2 11.35 -13.34 2.20
CA ASN A 2 10.49 -12.28 1.61
C ASN A 2 9.84 -11.41 2.70
N ASP A 3 10.32 -11.55 3.94
CA ASP A 3 9.70 -11.06 5.17
C ASP A 3 9.55 -9.53 5.15
N ARG A 4 10.38 -8.86 4.33
CA ARG A 4 10.32 -7.41 4.13
C ARG A 4 9.21 -6.95 3.19
N TRP A 5 8.76 -7.76 2.26
CA TRP A 5 7.78 -7.38 1.23
C TRP A 5 6.40 -8.04 1.47
N LEU A 6 6.11 -8.37 2.74
CA LEU A 6 4.83 -8.88 3.23
C LEU A 6 4.16 -9.91 2.33
N GLY A 7 4.91 -10.94 1.95
CA GLY A 7 4.41 -12.08 1.20
C GLY A 7 4.40 -11.93 -0.32
N THR A 8 4.73 -10.74 -0.87
CA THR A 8 4.87 -10.56 -2.33
C THR A 8 6.31 -10.19 -2.69
N PRO A 9 7.04 -10.99 -3.49
CA PRO A 9 8.39 -10.62 -3.92
C PRO A 9 8.42 -9.27 -4.65
N PRO A 10 9.54 -8.51 -4.58
CA PRO A 10 9.71 -7.25 -5.30
C PRO A 10 9.47 -7.37 -6.81
N SER A 11 9.95 -8.48 -7.38
CA SER A 11 9.80 -8.80 -8.81
C SER A 11 8.34 -8.98 -9.24
N VAL A 12 7.42 -9.18 -8.30
CA VAL A 12 5.99 -9.34 -8.57
C VAL A 12 5.23 -8.05 -8.26
N ILE A 13 5.51 -7.40 -7.12
CA ILE A 13 4.71 -6.24 -6.70
C ILE A 13 5.07 -4.96 -7.47
N ILE A 14 6.34 -4.76 -7.83
CA ILE A 14 6.77 -3.53 -8.52
C ILE A 14 6.12 -3.41 -9.90
N PRO A 15 6.17 -4.43 -10.79
CA PRO A 15 5.51 -4.34 -12.09
C PRO A 15 4.00 -4.11 -11.97
N ARG A 16 3.35 -4.75 -10.99
CA ARG A 16 1.91 -4.57 -10.74
C ARG A 16 1.57 -3.13 -10.35
N LEU A 17 2.36 -2.51 -9.47
CA LEU A 17 2.15 -1.12 -9.07
C LEU A 17 2.42 -0.15 -10.22
N GLN A 18 3.40 -0.45 -11.09
CA GLN A 18 3.69 0.37 -12.27
C GLN A 18 2.55 0.32 -13.29
N THR A 19 2.04 -0.87 -13.61
CA THR A 19 0.87 -1.01 -14.49
C THR A 19 -0.35 -0.33 -13.89
N LEU A 20 -0.63 -0.55 -12.60
CA LEU A 20 -1.74 0.12 -11.92
C LEU A 20 -1.62 1.65 -11.99
N LEU A 21 -0.44 2.21 -11.74
CA LEU A 21 -0.23 3.65 -11.84
C LEU A 21 -0.52 4.16 -13.26
N ALA A 22 0.01 3.49 -14.28
CA ALA A 22 -0.21 3.88 -15.67
C ALA A 22 -1.69 3.83 -16.06
N ASP A 23 -2.43 2.79 -15.63
CA ASP A 23 -3.87 2.67 -15.88
C ASP A 23 -4.65 3.80 -15.19
N LEU A 24 -4.31 4.13 -13.94
CA LEU A 24 -4.95 5.22 -13.20
C LEU A 24 -4.64 6.60 -13.79
N GLU A 25 -3.42 6.83 -14.25
CA GLU A 25 -3.04 8.07 -14.94
C GLU A 25 -3.81 8.25 -16.25
N GLN A 26 -3.96 7.18 -17.03
CA GLN A 26 -4.76 7.21 -18.27
C GLN A 26 -6.24 7.50 -17.99
N LEU A 27 -6.80 6.92 -16.93
CA LEU A 27 -8.18 7.18 -16.50
C LEU A 27 -8.40 8.61 -15.99
N ALA A 28 -7.42 9.16 -15.28
CA ALA A 28 -7.52 10.51 -14.71
C ALA A 28 -7.34 11.62 -15.76
N ALA A 29 -6.81 11.32 -16.94
CA ALA A 29 -6.63 12.28 -18.02
C ALA A 29 -7.99 12.80 -18.56
N PRO A 30 -8.07 14.06 -19.05
CA PRO A 30 -9.29 14.56 -19.69
C PRO A 30 -9.72 13.69 -20.88
N GLY A 31 -10.94 13.16 -20.85
CA GLY A 31 -11.40 12.20 -21.84
C GLY A 31 -10.73 10.81 -21.74
N GLY A 32 -10.13 10.50 -20.59
CA GLY A 32 -9.47 9.25 -20.29
C GLY A 32 -10.42 8.05 -20.39
N HIS A 33 -9.97 7.00 -21.08
CA HIS A 33 -10.65 5.72 -21.16
C HIS A 33 -9.59 4.64 -20.97
N ALA A 34 -9.67 3.86 -19.90
CA ALA A 34 -8.96 2.58 -19.84
C ALA A 34 -9.88 1.52 -20.44
N ALA A 35 -9.61 1.14 -21.68
CA ALA A 35 -10.12 -0.10 -22.23
C ALA A 35 -8.91 -1.00 -22.54
N PRO A 36 -8.37 -1.73 -21.55
CA PRO A 36 -7.34 -2.71 -21.83
C PRO A 36 -7.91 -3.78 -22.76
N ASN A 37 -7.11 -4.26 -23.71
CA ASN A 37 -7.51 -5.38 -24.56
C ASN A 37 -7.65 -6.70 -23.77
N ASP A 38 -7.04 -6.78 -22.57
CA ASP A 38 -6.96 -7.99 -21.75
C ASP A 38 -7.76 -7.86 -20.43
N VAL A 39 -9.06 -7.53 -20.53
CA VAL A 39 -9.94 -7.44 -19.36
C VAL A 39 -10.46 -8.81 -18.90
N VAL A 40 -10.47 -9.04 -17.59
CA VAL A 40 -11.08 -10.23 -16.98
C VAL A 40 -12.58 -9.97 -16.75
N THR A 41 -13.44 -10.84 -17.28
CA THR A 41 -14.89 -10.76 -17.07
C THR A 41 -15.28 -11.40 -15.73
N ILE A 42 -15.99 -10.67 -14.87
CA ILE A 42 -16.58 -11.17 -13.63
C ILE A 42 -18.11 -11.26 -13.76
N ARG A 43 -18.71 -12.36 -13.30
CA ARG A 43 -20.17 -12.57 -13.27
C ARG A 43 -20.70 -12.47 -11.84
N ASN A 44 -21.92 -11.96 -11.66
CA ASN A 44 -22.58 -11.82 -10.34
C ASN A 44 -21.70 -11.05 -9.31
N CYS A 45 -21.10 -9.95 -9.75
CA CYS A 45 -20.17 -9.16 -8.95
C CYS A 45 -20.89 -8.36 -7.86
N MET A 46 -20.29 -8.30 -6.67
CA MET A 46 -20.68 -7.37 -5.60
C MET A 46 -19.44 -6.64 -5.08
N LEU A 47 -19.63 -5.41 -4.60
CA LEU A 47 -18.58 -4.67 -3.92
C LEU A 47 -18.30 -5.31 -2.55
N ALA A 48 -17.02 -5.59 -2.29
CA ALA A 48 -16.56 -6.17 -1.03
C ALA A 48 -15.21 -5.55 -0.60
N SER A 49 -14.89 -5.67 0.68
CA SER A 49 -13.64 -5.19 1.26
C SER A 49 -12.87 -6.34 1.91
N ARG A 50 -11.54 -6.28 1.85
CA ARG A 50 -10.63 -7.23 2.52
C ARG A 50 -9.73 -6.50 3.50
N SER A 51 -9.39 -7.13 4.61
CA SER A 51 -8.34 -6.63 5.51
C SER A 51 -6.98 -6.72 4.83
N VAL A 52 -6.15 -5.70 5.05
CA VAL A 52 -4.77 -5.62 4.55
C VAL A 52 -3.82 -5.36 5.71
N PRO A 53 -2.56 -5.84 5.64
CA PRO A 53 -1.55 -5.48 6.62
C PRO A 53 -1.37 -3.97 6.70
N CYS A 54 -1.41 -3.42 7.90
CA CYS A 54 -1.22 -1.99 8.17
C CYS A 54 -0.54 -1.82 9.55
N LEU A 55 -0.16 -0.60 9.87
CA LEU A 55 0.39 -0.24 11.18
C LEU A 55 -0.64 0.54 11.97
N ILE A 56 -0.70 0.28 13.27
CA ILE A 56 -1.46 1.06 14.25
C ILE A 56 -0.49 1.52 15.34
N GLY A 57 -0.64 2.77 15.78
CA GLY A 57 0.20 3.33 16.83
C GLY A 57 0.00 4.83 16.98
N GLU A 58 0.84 5.45 17.81
CA GLU A 58 0.87 6.89 17.97
C GLU A 58 1.79 7.53 16.92
N PHE A 59 1.25 8.46 16.13
CA PHE A 59 1.98 9.12 15.07
C PHE A 59 2.50 10.45 15.60
N SER A 60 3.70 10.82 15.15
CA SER A 60 4.29 12.14 15.36
C SER A 60 4.85 12.69 14.05
N GLY A 61 4.69 13.99 13.82
CA GLY A 61 5.27 14.70 12.66
C GLY A 61 4.62 14.37 11.33
N HIS A 62 3.37 13.89 11.32
CA HIS A 62 2.64 13.67 10.07
C HIS A 62 2.22 15.01 9.44
N PRO A 63 2.50 15.28 8.17
CA PRO A 63 2.34 16.64 7.62
C PRO A 63 0.90 17.05 7.36
N SER A 64 -0.07 16.13 7.51
CA SER A 64 -1.48 16.40 7.25
C SER A 64 -2.46 15.94 8.32
N ILE A 65 -1.99 15.33 9.42
CA ILE A 65 -2.86 14.96 10.56
C ILE A 65 -2.14 15.33 11.86
N LYS A 66 -2.91 15.53 12.92
CA LYS A 66 -2.35 15.83 14.25
C LYS A 66 -1.64 14.61 14.82
N ASP A 67 -0.64 14.87 15.66
CA ASP A 67 0.01 13.83 16.45
C ASP A 67 -1.00 13.11 17.34
N GLY A 68 -0.79 11.82 17.58
CA GLY A 68 -1.69 10.96 18.34
C GLY A 68 -2.00 9.62 17.66
N PRO A 69 -2.95 8.82 18.20
CA PRO A 69 -3.28 7.50 17.70
C PRO A 69 -3.82 7.52 16.26
N ALA A 70 -3.29 6.65 15.40
CA ALA A 70 -3.72 6.51 14.01
C ALA A 70 -3.45 5.11 13.45
N ILE A 71 -4.03 4.85 12.27
CA ILE A 71 -3.82 3.64 11.46
C ILE A 71 -3.30 4.04 10.08
N THR A 72 -2.37 3.28 9.52
CA THR A 72 -1.83 3.52 8.18
C THR A 72 -2.69 2.90 7.09
N SER A 73 -2.44 3.31 5.85
CA SER A 73 -2.78 2.53 4.65
C SER A 73 -2.01 1.20 4.59
N GLU A 74 -2.32 0.38 3.57
CA GLU A 74 -1.68 -0.92 3.32
C GLU A 74 -0.16 -0.83 3.34
N LEU A 75 0.47 -1.79 4.01
CA LEU A 75 1.91 -1.92 4.14
C LEU A 75 2.48 -2.74 2.96
N PHE A 76 3.54 -2.24 2.33
CA PHE A 76 4.22 -2.87 1.19
C PHE A 76 5.66 -3.28 1.52
N TYR A 77 6.28 -2.60 2.49
CA TYR A 77 7.64 -2.90 2.92
C TYR A 77 7.79 -2.74 4.43
N LEU A 78 8.52 -3.65 5.08
CA LEU A 78 8.83 -3.64 6.50
C LEU A 78 10.28 -4.08 6.74
N ASP A 79 11.10 -3.22 7.33
CA ASP A 79 12.46 -3.54 7.74
C ASP A 79 12.63 -3.27 9.24
N ARG A 80 12.37 -4.30 10.05
CA ARG A 80 12.46 -4.25 11.51
C ARG A 80 13.86 -3.81 11.98
N LYS A 81 14.93 -4.27 11.31
CA LYS A 81 16.32 -3.90 11.66
C LYS A 81 16.59 -2.42 11.48
N ARG A 82 16.09 -1.83 10.39
CA ARG A 82 16.23 -0.39 10.11
C ARG A 82 15.11 0.45 10.75
N LYS A 83 14.15 -0.18 11.42
CA LYS A 83 12.96 0.43 12.00
C LYS A 83 12.20 1.29 10.99
N LEU A 84 11.98 0.74 9.79
CA LEU A 84 11.34 1.45 8.68
C LEU A 84 10.22 0.63 8.05
N ALA A 85 9.19 1.33 7.57
CA ALA A 85 8.09 0.77 6.83
C ALA A 85 7.70 1.67 5.65
N ARG A 86 7.28 1.07 4.53
CA ARG A 86 6.60 1.77 3.43
C ARG A 86 5.16 1.30 3.36
N THR A 87 4.23 2.24 3.48
CA THR A 87 2.82 2.03 3.16
C THR A 87 2.50 2.61 1.80
N LEU A 88 1.27 2.43 1.31
CA LEU A 88 0.80 3.08 0.07
C LEU A 88 1.12 4.58 0.09
N SER A 89 0.88 5.23 1.22
CA SER A 89 0.93 6.68 1.33
C SER A 89 2.30 7.19 1.75
N ARG A 90 2.92 6.67 2.84
CA ARG A 90 4.14 7.28 3.42
C ARG A 90 5.20 6.28 3.88
N TRP A 91 6.41 6.78 4.11
CA TRP A 91 7.43 6.08 4.87
C TRP A 91 7.21 6.37 6.35
N TYR A 92 7.33 5.34 7.18
CA TYR A 92 7.25 5.44 8.63
C TYR A 92 8.54 4.93 9.25
N ARG A 93 8.98 5.60 10.31
CA ARG A 93 10.08 5.19 11.16
C ARG A 93 9.52 4.79 12.52
N PHE A 94 10.04 3.72 13.10
CA PHE A 94 9.70 3.32 14.45
C PHE A 94 10.79 3.83 15.39
N ASP A 95 10.41 4.66 16.35
CA ASP A 95 11.32 5.18 17.37
C ASP A 95 11.75 4.04 18.32
N GLN A 96 10.77 3.34 18.88
CA GLN A 96 10.96 2.25 19.84
C GLN A 96 11.09 0.87 19.17
N GLY A 97 10.93 0.81 17.84
CA GLY A 97 10.85 -0.45 17.10
C GLY A 97 9.42 -0.88 16.85
N LEU A 98 9.24 -2.03 16.22
CA LEU A 98 7.91 -2.62 16.06
C LEU A 98 7.62 -3.48 17.29
N LEU A 99 6.46 -3.31 17.91
CA LEU A 99 6.03 -4.19 19.00
C LEU A 99 5.88 -5.63 18.47
N ASP A 100 6.46 -6.59 19.18
CA ASP A 100 6.18 -7.99 18.96
C ASP A 100 4.85 -8.31 19.65
N ILE A 101 3.87 -8.79 18.87
CA ILE A 101 2.55 -9.23 19.34
C ILE A 101 2.51 -10.75 19.26
#